data_AF-A0A6J3L9H5-F1
#
_entry.id   AF-A0A6J3L9H5-F1
#
_cell.length_a   1.000
_cell.length_b   1.000
_cell.length_c   1.000
_cell.angle_alpha   90.00
_cell.angle_beta   90.00
_cell.angle_gamma   90.00
#
_symmetry.space_group_name_H-M   'P 1'
#
loop_
_entity.id
_entity.type
_entity.pdbx_description
1 polymer ?
#
loop_
_entity_poly.entity_id
_entity_poly.type
_entity_poly.pdbx_seq_one_letter_code
_entity_poly.pdbx_strand_id
1 'polypeptide(L)'
;MTQVLTGHGVFGEFLKKIGWEATDICHHCGEGRDTAQHTLELCPAWELPRYTLRHAIGEILTPSAIVEAIMRGAQEYEAVRLFCERVMLAKERAERERKKNSHSCRIRRWRRMAVRRPRAAPPSPHLTTTRRSDSARGNDLPLTPTQ
;
A
#
# COMPACT_ATOMS: atom_id res chain seq x y z
N MET A 1 -10.74 -17.43 10.37
CA MET A 1 -12.18 -17.61 10.11
C MET A 1 -12.96 -16.30 10.19
N THR A 2 -12.91 -15.55 11.30
CA THR A 2 -13.64 -14.26 11.45
C THR A 2 -13.46 -13.31 10.27
N GLN A 3 -12.23 -13.13 9.79
CA GLN A 3 -11.92 -12.32 8.60
C GLN A 3 -12.68 -12.77 7.34
N VAL A 4 -12.83 -14.08 7.13
CA VAL A 4 -13.58 -14.65 5.99
C VAL A 4 -15.07 -14.35 6.13
N LEU A 5 -15.63 -14.39 7.34
CA LEU A 5 -17.04 -14.11 7.56
C LEU A 5 -17.37 -12.61 7.44
N THR A 6 -16.44 -11.74 7.81
CA THR A 6 -16.66 -10.29 7.80
C THR A 6 -16.10 -9.60 6.55
N GLY A 7 -15.30 -10.29 5.73
CA GLY A 7 -14.61 -9.69 4.58
C GLY A 7 -13.51 -8.68 4.94
N HIS A 8 -12.92 -8.80 6.13
CA HIS A 8 -11.87 -7.88 6.62
C HIS A 8 -10.46 -8.47 6.46
N GLY A 9 -9.44 -7.62 6.61
CA GLY A 9 -8.04 -8.03 6.59
C GLY A 9 -7.45 -7.99 5.18
N VAL A 10 -7.13 -9.15 4.62
CA VAL A 10 -6.40 -9.25 3.33
C VAL A 10 -7.27 -9.22 2.08
N PHE A 11 -8.57 -8.97 2.23
CA PHE A 11 -9.48 -8.80 1.09
C PHE A 11 -9.26 -7.44 0.43
N GLY A 12 -9.09 -7.43 -0.89
CA GLY A 12 -8.87 -6.21 -1.67
C GLY A 12 -9.94 -5.13 -1.46
N GLU A 13 -11.22 -5.51 -1.29
CA GLU A 13 -12.28 -4.53 -0.97
C GLU A 13 -12.00 -3.79 0.36
N PHE A 14 -11.60 -4.53 1.39
CA PHE A 14 -11.25 -3.94 2.67
C PHE A 14 -9.97 -3.12 2.59
N LEU A 15 -8.93 -3.62 1.92
CA LEU A 15 -7.65 -2.92 1.75
C LEU A 15 -7.81 -1.59 0.99
N LYS A 16 -8.68 -1.56 -0.03
CA LYS A 16 -9.04 -0.32 -0.73
C LYS A 16 -9.80 0.63 0.17
N LYS A 17 -10.77 0.14 0.95
CA LYS A 17 -11.54 0.96 1.90
C LYS A 17 -10.66 1.67 2.93
N ILE A 18 -9.59 1.03 3.41
CA ILE A 18 -8.63 1.63 4.36
C ILE A 18 -7.45 2.36 3.70
N GLY A 19 -7.45 2.48 2.36
CA GLY A 19 -6.43 3.21 1.61
C GLY A 19 -5.06 2.51 1.47
N TRP A 20 -4.99 1.20 1.74
CA TRP A 20 -3.76 0.42 1.58
C TRP A 20 -3.52 -0.03 0.13
N GLU A 21 -4.59 -0.24 -0.63
CA GLU A 21 -4.53 -0.60 -2.05
C GLU A 21 -5.37 0.37 -2.90
N ALA A 22 -4.95 0.58 -4.16
CA ALA A 22 -5.65 1.45 -5.09
C ALA A 22 -6.86 0.76 -5.74
N THR A 23 -6.86 -0.58 -5.77
CA THR A 23 -7.86 -1.40 -6.43
C THR A 23 -8.38 -2.46 -5.48
N ASP A 24 -9.61 -2.91 -5.71
CA ASP A 24 -10.28 -4.00 -5.02
C ASP A 24 -10.35 -5.27 -5.89
N ILE A 25 -9.60 -5.32 -6.98
CA ILE A 25 -9.57 -6.49 -7.88
C ILE A 25 -8.88 -7.65 -7.18
N CYS A 26 -9.42 -8.85 -7.34
CA CYS A 26 -8.83 -10.07 -6.78
C CYS A 26 -7.47 -10.38 -7.39
N HIS A 27 -6.41 -10.30 -6.60
CA HIS A 27 -5.04 -10.64 -7.03
C HIS A 27 -4.84 -12.13 -7.34
N HIS A 28 -5.77 -13.01 -6.94
CA HIS A 28 -5.63 -14.45 -7.13
C HIS A 28 -6.19 -14.93 -8.48
N CYS A 29 -7.26 -14.32 -8.98
CA CYS A 29 -7.82 -14.65 -10.29
C CYS A 29 -7.73 -13.50 -11.30
N GLY A 30 -7.36 -12.29 -10.89
CA GLY A 30 -7.26 -11.12 -11.76
C GLY A 30 -8.60 -10.48 -12.12
N GLU A 31 -9.72 -11.01 -11.61
CA GLU A 31 -11.07 -10.62 -12.00
C GLU A 31 -11.99 -10.43 -10.80
N GLY A 32 -13.01 -9.60 -10.95
CA GLY A 32 -14.00 -9.33 -9.91
C GLY A 32 -13.46 -8.58 -8.70
N ARG A 33 -14.37 -8.15 -7.82
CA ARG A 33 -14.01 -7.55 -6.53
C ARG A 33 -13.60 -8.65 -5.55
N ASP A 34 -12.48 -8.44 -4.87
CA ASP A 34 -11.96 -9.34 -3.84
C ASP A 34 -12.73 -9.18 -2.53
N THR A 35 -13.94 -9.73 -2.51
CA THR A 35 -14.78 -9.82 -1.32
C THR A 35 -14.65 -11.21 -0.68
N ALA A 36 -15.12 -11.34 0.57
CA ALA A 36 -15.29 -12.65 1.21
C ALA A 36 -16.15 -13.58 0.35
N GLN A 37 -17.31 -13.09 -0.11
CA GLN A 37 -18.22 -13.89 -0.94
C GLN A 37 -17.56 -14.32 -2.25
N HIS A 38 -16.81 -13.45 -2.92
CA HIS A 38 -16.06 -13.84 -4.12
C HIS A 38 -15.09 -14.99 -3.82
N THR A 39 -14.39 -14.92 -2.70
CA THR A 39 -13.47 -15.99 -2.27
C THR A 39 -14.19 -17.30 -1.93
N LEU A 40 -15.37 -17.22 -1.32
CA LEU A 40 -16.20 -18.36 -0.92
C LEU A 40 -16.94 -19.01 -2.10
N GLU A 41 -17.34 -18.24 -3.11
CA GLU A 41 -18.34 -18.70 -4.08
C GLU A 41 -17.91 -18.58 -5.55
N LEU A 42 -16.92 -17.75 -5.88
CA LEU A 42 -16.69 -17.38 -7.29
C LEU A 42 -15.24 -17.58 -7.75
N CYS A 43 -14.27 -17.32 -6.88
CA CYS A 43 -12.88 -17.25 -7.27
C CYS A 43 -12.34 -18.63 -7.69
N PRO A 44 -11.90 -18.80 -8.95
CA PRO A 44 -11.40 -20.09 -9.44
C PRO A 44 -10.13 -20.55 -8.73
N ALA A 45 -9.34 -19.62 -8.18
CA ALA A 45 -8.13 -19.95 -7.41
C ALA A 45 -8.41 -20.79 -6.16
N TRP A 46 -9.64 -20.77 -5.64
CA TRP A 46 -10.04 -21.50 -4.44
C TRP A 46 -10.94 -22.70 -4.75
N GLU A 47 -11.11 -23.10 -6.02
CA GLU A 47 -12.02 -24.19 -6.38
C GLU A 47 -11.72 -25.49 -5.65
N LEU A 48 -10.45 -25.91 -5.60
CA LEU A 48 -10.08 -27.16 -4.94
C LEU A 48 -10.38 -27.13 -3.42
N PRO A 49 -9.97 -26.10 -2.64
CA PRO A 49 -10.43 -25.94 -1.26
C PRO A 49 -11.95 -25.92 -1.10
N ARG A 50 -12.68 -25.26 -2.02
CA ARG A 50 -14.14 -25.18 -1.98
C ARG A 50 -14.80 -26.53 -2.25
N TYR A 51 -14.26 -27.32 -3.17
CA TYR A 51 -14.73 -28.67 -3.44
C TYR A 51 -14.70 -29.52 -2.16
N THR A 52 -13.58 -29.52 -1.42
CA THR A 52 -13.48 -30.22 -0.13
C THR A 52 -14.47 -29.67 0.90
N LEU A 53 -14.65 -28.35 0.96
CA LEU A 53 -15.61 -27.73 1.87
C LEU A 53 -17.06 -28.14 1.55
N ARG A 54 -17.45 -28.13 0.26
CA ARG A 54 -18.80 -28.52 -0.18
C ARG A 54 -19.14 -29.96 0.17
N HIS A 55 -18.17 -30.86 0.05
CA HIS A 55 -18.34 -32.25 0.50
C HIS A 55 -18.64 -32.38 1.99
N ALA A 56 -18.16 -31.44 2.81
CA ALA A 56 -18.40 -31.46 4.24
C ALA A 56 -19.68 -30.74 4.66
N ILE A 57 -20.02 -29.60 4.02
CA ILE A 57 -21.07 -28.71 4.54
C ILE A 57 -22.23 -28.43 3.57
N GLY A 58 -22.13 -28.89 2.32
CA GLY A 58 -23.11 -28.66 1.24
C GLY A 58 -22.66 -27.61 0.21
N GLU A 59 -23.43 -27.49 -0.87
CA GLU A 59 -23.08 -26.65 -2.04
C GLU A 59 -23.12 -25.14 -1.77
N ILE A 60 -23.96 -24.70 -0.84
CA ILE A 60 -24.17 -23.28 -0.54
C ILE A 60 -23.11 -22.81 0.45
N LEU A 61 -22.27 -21.87 0.02
CA LEU A 61 -21.14 -21.35 0.81
C LEU A 61 -21.32 -19.88 1.23
N THR A 62 -22.56 -19.44 1.41
CA THR A 62 -22.83 -18.09 1.95
C THR A 62 -22.30 -17.99 3.39
N PRO A 63 -21.97 -16.77 3.87
CA PRO A 63 -21.51 -16.60 5.25
C PRO A 63 -22.47 -17.21 6.29
N SER A 64 -23.78 -17.09 6.08
CA SER A 64 -24.80 -17.71 6.96
C SER A 64 -24.74 -19.24 6.93
N ALA A 65 -24.65 -19.85 5.75
CA ALA A 65 -24.55 -21.31 5.63
C ALA A 65 -23.27 -21.86 6.29
N ILE A 66 -22.17 -21.10 6.24
CA ILE A 66 -20.92 -21.44 6.94
C ILE A 66 -21.13 -21.39 8.45
N VAL A 67 -21.78 -20.36 8.98
CA VAL A 67 -22.08 -20.24 10.42
C VAL A 67 -22.99 -21.39 10.88
N GLU A 68 -24.03 -21.71 10.12
CA GLU A 68 -24.90 -22.86 10.40
C GLU A 68 -24.12 -24.18 10.40
N ALA A 69 -23.19 -24.37 9.46
CA ALA A 69 -22.35 -25.54 9.40
C ALA A 69 -21.41 -25.65 10.61
N ILE A 70 -20.81 -24.54 11.06
CA ILE A 70 -19.99 -24.50 12.27
C ILE A 70 -20.77 -24.98 13.50
N MET A 71 -22.06 -24.68 13.57
CA MET A 71 -22.91 -25.07 14.70
C MET A 71 -23.40 -26.52 14.64
N ARG A 72 -23.25 -27.21 13.49
CA ARG A 72 -23.77 -28.56 13.28
C ARG A 72 -22.94 -29.64 13.98
N GLY A 73 -21.63 -29.47 14.04
CA GLY A 73 -20.73 -30.48 14.59
C GLY A 73 -19.25 -30.15 14.45
N ALA A 74 -18.43 -30.96 15.15
CA ALA A 74 -16.98 -30.77 15.17
C ALA A 74 -16.32 -31.03 13.80
N GLN A 75 -16.90 -31.93 12.99
CA GLN A 75 -16.36 -32.27 11.66
C GLN A 75 -16.57 -31.12 10.68
N GLU A 76 -17.77 -30.53 10.66
CA GLU A 76 -18.11 -29.38 9.83
C GLU A 76 -17.31 -28.15 10.24
N TYR A 77 -17.20 -27.91 11.55
CA TYR A 77 -16.34 -26.86 12.08
C TYR A 77 -14.89 -27.03 11.59
N GLU A 78 -14.33 -28.23 11.67
CA GLU A 78 -12.95 -28.47 11.25
C GLU A 78 -12.76 -28.26 9.74
N ALA A 79 -13.71 -28.70 8.92
CA ALA A 79 -13.68 -28.46 7.48
C ALA A 79 -13.68 -26.96 7.16
N VAL A 80 -14.54 -26.18 7.83
CA VAL A 80 -14.58 -24.72 7.69
C VAL A 80 -13.28 -24.07 8.19
N ARG A 81 -12.75 -24.52 9.33
CA ARG A 81 -11.50 -24.01 9.92
C ARG A 81 -10.34 -24.19 8.95
N LEU A 82 -10.14 -25.40 8.44
CA LEU A 82 -9.06 -25.73 7.50
C LEU A 82 -9.18 -24.96 6.19
N PHE A 83 -10.40 -24.84 5.66
CA PHE A 83 -10.65 -24.00 4.48
C PHE A 83 -10.22 -22.54 4.74
N CYS A 84 -10.70 -21.95 5.85
CA CYS A 84 -10.39 -20.58 6.20
C CYS A 84 -8.89 -20.37 6.39
N GLU A 85 -8.20 -21.27 7.09
CA GLU A 85 -6.75 -21.20 7.31
C GLU A 85 -6.00 -21.23 5.98
N ARG A 86 -6.34 -22.17 5.10
CA ARG A 86 -5.68 -22.32 3.80
C ARG A 86 -5.81 -21.06 2.94
N VAL A 87 -7.03 -20.53 2.83
CA VAL A 87 -7.32 -19.31 2.06
C VAL A 87 -6.60 -18.10 2.65
N MET A 88 -6.72 -17.90 3.96
CA MET A 88 -6.15 -16.72 4.62
C MET A 88 -4.62 -16.73 4.60
N LEU A 89 -3.98 -17.85 4.90
CA LEU A 89 -2.52 -17.97 4.83
C LEU A 89 -1.98 -17.69 3.43
N ALA A 90 -2.68 -18.17 2.40
CA ALA A 90 -2.30 -17.92 1.01
C ALA A 90 -2.49 -16.45 0.61
N LYS A 91 -3.62 -15.83 0.96
CA LYS A 91 -3.87 -14.39 0.73
C LYS A 91 -2.86 -13.50 1.47
N GLU A 92 -2.59 -13.76 2.75
CA GLU A 92 -1.61 -13.01 3.53
C GLU A 92 -0.19 -13.17 2.99
N ARG A 93 0.17 -14.36 2.49
CA ARG A 93 1.47 -14.57 1.82
C ARG A 93 1.57 -13.72 0.56
N ALA A 94 0.55 -13.73 -0.29
CA ALA A 94 0.52 -12.88 -1.48
C ALA A 94 0.60 -11.39 -1.12
N GLU A 95 -0.12 -10.95 -0.08
CA GLU A 95 -0.05 -9.56 0.41
C GLU A 95 1.34 -9.19 0.93
N ARG A 96 1.99 -10.05 1.72
CA ARG A 96 3.35 -9.83 2.23
C ARG A 96 4.36 -9.70 1.09
N GLU A 97 4.29 -10.56 0.07
CA GLU A 97 5.19 -10.46 -1.08
C GLU A 97 4.98 -9.16 -1.86
N ARG A 98 3.74 -8.74 -2.09
CA ARG A 98 3.47 -7.44 -2.72
C ARG A 98 3.95 -6.26 -1.87
N LYS A 99 3.79 -6.30 -0.54
CA LYS A 99 4.33 -5.28 0.37
C LYS A 99 5.85 -5.20 0.31
N LYS A 100 6.54 -6.35 0.26
CA LYS A 100 8.01 -6.41 0.06
C LYS A 100 8.41 -5.82 -1.28
N ASN A 101 7.72 -6.17 -2.36
CA ASN A 101 8.01 -5.62 -3.70
C ASN A 101 7.76 -4.11 -3.76
N SER A 102 6.72 -3.61 -3.09
CA SER A 102 6.43 -2.18 -2.97
C SER A 102 7.48 -1.45 -2.12
N HIS A 103 7.85 -1.98 -0.95
CA HIS A 103 8.91 -1.40 -0.10
C HIS A 103 10.28 -1.44 -0.78
N SER A 104 10.63 -2.55 -1.43
CA SER A 104 11.83 -2.70 -2.25
C SER A 104 11.84 -1.67 -3.38
N CYS A 105 10.71 -1.46 -4.07
CA CYS A 105 10.58 -0.45 -5.10
C CYS A 105 10.72 0.98 -4.54
N ARG A 106 10.13 1.27 -3.36
CA ARG A 106 10.30 2.55 -2.65
C ARG A 106 11.75 2.80 -2.26
N ILE A 107 12.45 1.82 -1.68
CA ILE A 107 13.86 1.93 -1.31
C ILE A 107 14.74 2.10 -2.55
N ARG A 108 14.51 1.31 -3.61
CA ARG A 108 15.27 1.43 -4.87
C ARG A 108 15.01 2.77 -5.56
N ARG A 109 13.77 3.26 -5.56
CA ARG A 109 13.41 4.59 -6.08
C ARG A 109 14.05 5.69 -5.25
N TRP A 110 13.99 5.60 -3.93
CA TRP A 110 14.63 6.55 -3.01
C TRP A 110 16.15 6.57 -3.20
N ARG A 111 16.81 5.42 -3.28
CA ARG A 111 18.26 5.35 -3.61
C ARG A 111 18.57 5.97 -4.97
N ARG A 112 17.77 5.70 -6.01
CA ARG A 112 17.94 6.35 -7.33
C ARG A 112 17.76 7.87 -7.27
N MET A 113 16.79 8.37 -6.49
CA MET A 113 16.58 9.80 -6.30
C MET A 113 17.69 10.44 -5.45
N ALA A 114 18.18 9.75 -4.41
CA ALA A 114 19.28 10.21 -3.55
C ALA A 114 20.63 10.28 -4.29
N VAL A 115 20.88 9.38 -5.26
CA VAL A 115 22.08 9.42 -6.12
C VAL A 115 22.00 10.54 -7.15
N ARG A 116 20.79 10.99 -7.53
CA ARG A 116 20.58 12.20 -8.34
C ARG A 116 20.66 13.46 -7.47
N ARG A 117 21.86 13.74 -6.94
CA ARG A 117 22.16 15.07 -6.38
C ARG A 117 21.97 16.11 -7.51
N PRO A 118 21.28 17.24 -7.31
CA PRO A 118 21.24 18.28 -8.33
C PRO A 118 22.69 18.70 -8.64
N ARG A 119 23.09 18.67 -9.93
CA ARG A 119 24.33 19.34 -10.32
C ARG A 119 24.20 20.79 -9.89
N ALA A 120 25.17 21.29 -9.12
CA ALA A 120 25.27 22.71 -8.84
C ALA A 120 25.24 23.47 -10.18
N ALA A 121 24.36 24.47 -10.29
CA ALA A 121 24.30 25.31 -11.47
C ALA A 121 25.68 26.01 -11.66
N PRO A 122 26.22 26.06 -12.88
CA PRO A 122 27.44 26.82 -13.13
C PRO A 122 27.20 28.29 -12.78
N PRO A 123 28.19 29.01 -12.21
CA PRO A 123 28.05 30.43 -11.91
C PRO A 123 27.81 31.21 -13.21
N SER A 124 26.82 32.13 -13.19
CA SER A 124 26.52 33.01 -14.31
C SER A 124 27.76 33.82 -14.70
N PRO A 125 28.16 33.84 -15.99
CA PRO A 125 29.14 34.79 -16.46
C PRO A 125 28.47 36.15 -16.64
N HIS A 126 29.25 37.21 -16.35
CA HIS A 126 28.97 38.64 -16.57
C HIS A 126 28.39 39.41 -15.39
N LEU A 127 29.30 40.05 -14.64
CA LEU A 127 29.34 41.51 -14.48
C LEU A 127 30.72 41.92 -13.92
N THR A 128 31.70 42.05 -14.80
CA THR A 128 32.83 43.00 -14.67
C THR A 128 32.59 44.03 -15.76
N THR A 129 32.65 45.33 -15.53
CA THR A 129 33.83 46.17 -15.20
C THR A 129 33.18 47.57 -14.92
N THR A 130 33.68 48.54 -14.16
CA THR A 130 35.03 49.14 -14.10
C THR A 130 35.03 50.20 -13.00
N ARG A 131 36.15 50.30 -12.27
CA ARG A 131 36.48 51.39 -11.36
C ARG A 131 37.06 52.58 -12.15
N ARG A 132 36.60 53.82 -11.93
CA ARG A 132 37.39 55.02 -12.23
C ARG A 132 37.10 56.14 -11.23
N SER A 133 38.17 56.69 -10.67
CA SER A 133 38.25 57.75 -9.67
C SER A 133 38.36 59.13 -10.33
N ASP A 134 37.79 60.18 -9.70
CA ASP A 134 38.51 61.32 -9.10
C ASP A 134 37.75 62.67 -9.07
N SER A 135 37.69 63.25 -7.85
CA SER A 135 37.88 64.66 -7.42
C SER A 135 37.05 65.85 -7.97
N ALA A 136 36.34 66.58 -7.10
CA ALA A 136 36.82 67.83 -6.44
C ALA A 136 35.70 68.77 -5.88
N ARG A 137 36.03 69.46 -4.76
CA ARG A 137 35.45 70.69 -4.14
C ARG A 137 34.08 70.58 -3.44
N GLY A 138 33.82 71.09 -2.23
CA GLY A 138 34.56 71.85 -1.22
C GLY A 138 33.57 72.49 -0.21
N ASN A 139 34.07 72.90 0.97
CA ASN A 139 33.45 73.76 2.02
C ASN A 139 32.34 73.14 2.90
N ASP A 140 32.21 73.35 4.22
CA ASP A 140 32.87 74.21 5.22
C ASP A 140 32.82 73.54 6.64
N LEU A 141 33.77 73.91 7.51
CA LEU A 141 33.90 73.62 8.96
C LEU A 141 32.90 74.45 9.82
N PRO A 142 32.90 74.41 11.18
CA PRO A 142 32.85 73.29 12.14
C PRO A 142 31.82 73.59 13.29
N LEU A 143 31.81 72.79 14.38
CA LEU A 143 31.64 73.17 15.81
C LEU A 143 31.05 71.98 16.61
N THR A 144 31.90 71.13 17.20
CA THR A 144 32.29 71.02 18.64
C THR A 144 31.46 70.02 19.47
N PRO A 145 32.10 69.23 20.35
CA PRO A 145 31.45 68.20 21.17
C PRO A 145 31.19 68.69 22.61
N THR A 146 30.15 68.16 23.26
CA THR A 146 30.05 68.24 24.72
C THR A 146 29.44 66.95 25.29
N GLN A 147 30.27 66.29 26.09
CA GLN A 147 30.04 65.44 27.28
C GLN A 147 28.83 64.52 27.34
#